data_AF-A0A2M7ZZB6-F1
#
_entry.id   AF-A0A2M7ZZB6-F1
#
_cell.length_a   1.000
_cell.length_b   1.000
_cell.length_c   1.000
_cell.angle_alpha   90.00
_cell.angle_beta   90.00
_cell.angle_gamma   90.00
#
_symmetry.space_group_name_H-M   'P 1'
#
loop_
_entity.id
_entity.type
_entity.pdbx_description
1 polymer ?
#
loop_
_entity_poly.entity_id
_entity_poly.type
_entity_poly.pdbx_seq_one_letter_code
_entity_poly.pdbx_strand_id
1 'polypeptide(L)'
;MRSDFFKKKKSSKIVESGGPSKVDQLSAMSESRYWTVLNSSLLRDANGDDHLISRVNALKAALQTYGPTSDQLPNFRHNTGKAKGHIFHGHANNSNGTTYVVEWAVLCYEKRIMALVGFGTHENYRFRQTGLSTTEAKGLLENLESKKIMDHVAIKIAEAKKKASRTNLLRNHY
;
A
#
# COMPACT_ATOMS: atom_id res chain seq x y z
N MET A 1 -11.62 9.35 -47.31
CA MET A 1 -10.68 9.32 -46.17
C MET A 1 -11.44 8.79 -44.95
N ARG A 2 -11.12 7.57 -44.48
CA ARG A 2 -11.69 7.01 -43.24
C ARG A 2 -10.73 7.30 -42.10
N SER A 3 -11.22 7.96 -41.04
CA SER A 3 -10.45 8.29 -39.85
C SER A 3 -10.35 7.07 -38.93
N ASP A 4 -9.36 6.21 -39.15
CA ASP A 4 -9.05 5.09 -38.24
C ASP A 4 -8.17 5.56 -37.06
N PHE A 5 -8.61 6.60 -36.35
CA PHE A 5 -7.84 7.24 -35.27
C PHE A 5 -8.42 7.05 -33.87
N PHE A 6 -9.14 5.96 -33.60
CA PHE A 6 -9.34 5.52 -32.22
C PHE A 6 -9.28 3.99 -32.15
N LYS A 7 -8.06 3.44 -32.09
CA LYS A 7 -7.84 2.11 -31.53
C LYS A 7 -8.35 2.16 -30.09
N LYS A 8 -9.53 1.60 -29.82
CA LYS A 8 -9.98 1.29 -28.45
C LYS A 8 -8.81 0.60 -27.74
N LYS A 9 -8.19 1.27 -26.76
CA LYS A 9 -7.21 0.65 -25.87
C LYS A 9 -7.89 -0.60 -25.32
N LYS A 10 -7.34 -1.77 -25.63
CA LYS A 10 -7.79 -3.04 -25.02
C LYS A 10 -7.90 -2.79 -23.52
N SER A 11 -9.11 -2.88 -22.97
CA SER A 11 -9.30 -2.86 -21.53
C SER A 11 -8.36 -3.91 -20.97
N SER A 12 -7.38 -3.46 -20.19
CA SER A 12 -6.40 -4.34 -19.58
C SER A 12 -7.16 -5.45 -18.88
N LYS A 13 -6.81 -6.72 -19.15
CA LYS A 13 -7.23 -7.88 -18.34
C LYS A 13 -7.25 -7.47 -16.88
N ILE A 14 -8.18 -8.01 -16.09
CA ILE A 14 -8.14 -7.91 -14.63
C ILE A 14 -6.72 -8.28 -14.24
N VAL A 15 -5.93 -7.27 -13.88
CA VAL A 15 -4.60 -7.47 -13.35
C VAL A 15 -4.91 -7.83 -11.91
N GLU A 16 -5.16 -9.11 -11.69
CA GLU A 16 -4.76 -9.73 -10.44
C GLU A 16 -3.23 -9.64 -10.43
N SER A 17 -2.67 -8.43 -10.24
CA SER A 17 -1.37 -8.32 -9.63
C SER A 17 -1.62 -8.81 -8.23
N GLY A 18 -1.61 -10.14 -8.10
CA GLY A 18 -1.82 -10.83 -6.86
C GLY A 18 -0.83 -10.17 -5.93
N GLY A 19 -1.36 -9.43 -4.96
CA GLY A 19 -0.57 -9.13 -3.79
C GLY A 19 0.07 -10.43 -3.27
N PRO A 20 1.02 -10.31 -2.35
CA PRO A 20 1.69 -11.47 -1.77
C PRO A 20 0.69 -12.58 -1.46
N SER A 21 1.09 -13.83 -1.72
CA SER A 21 0.24 -14.96 -1.39
C SER A 21 -0.16 -14.89 0.09
N LYS A 22 -1.27 -15.53 0.48
CA LYS A 22 -1.65 -15.62 1.90
C LYS A 22 -0.52 -16.20 2.77
N VAL A 23 0.35 -17.01 2.17
CA VAL A 23 1.55 -17.59 2.80
C VAL A 23 2.63 -16.54 3.02
N ASP A 24 2.93 -15.70 2.02
CA ASP A 24 3.91 -14.62 2.14
C ASP A 24 3.46 -13.57 3.16
N GLN A 25 2.17 -13.23 3.17
CA GLN A 25 1.58 -12.33 4.14
C GLN A 25 1.71 -12.89 5.57
N LEU A 26 1.37 -14.16 5.78
CA LEU A 26 1.49 -14.80 7.09
C LEU A 26 2.95 -14.87 7.55
N SER A 27 3.88 -15.19 6.65
CA SER A 27 5.31 -15.27 6.93
C SER A 27 5.87 -13.89 7.30
N ALA A 28 5.53 -12.85 6.54
CA ALA A 28 5.91 -11.48 6.85
C ALA A 28 5.34 -11.01 8.20
N MET A 29 4.13 -11.41 8.56
CA MET A 29 3.56 -11.15 9.89
C MET A 29 4.34 -11.89 10.99
N SER A 30 4.65 -13.18 10.81
CA SER A 30 5.33 -13.98 11.84
C SER A 30 6.79 -13.58 12.06
N GLU A 31 7.49 -13.22 10.99
CA GLU A 31 8.91 -12.87 11.04
C GLU A 31 9.15 -11.44 11.51
N SER A 32 8.09 -10.75 11.94
CA SER A 32 8.14 -9.32 12.21
C SER A 32 8.78 -8.66 11.01
N ARG A 33 8.20 -8.77 9.81
CA ARG A 33 8.56 -8.03 8.57
C ARG A 33 7.38 -7.18 8.06
N TYR A 34 6.20 -7.40 8.64
CA TYR A 34 4.97 -6.68 8.33
C TYR A 34 5.05 -5.19 8.65
N TRP A 35 4.40 -4.38 7.81
CA TRP A 35 4.29 -2.94 7.92
C TRP A 35 2.87 -2.50 8.21
N THR A 36 2.74 -1.55 9.12
CA THR A 36 1.48 -0.89 9.45
C THR A 36 1.25 0.28 8.50
N VAL A 37 0.12 0.27 7.79
CA VAL A 37 -0.29 1.34 6.87
C VAL A 37 -1.44 2.13 7.50
N LEU A 38 -1.17 3.38 7.88
CA LEU A 38 -2.13 4.32 8.43
C LEU A 38 -2.86 5.10 7.33
N ASN A 39 -3.94 5.81 7.70
CA ASN A 39 -4.79 6.60 6.81
C ASN A 39 -5.37 5.82 5.61
N SER A 40 -5.66 4.53 5.79
CA SER A 40 -6.28 3.76 4.72
C SER A 40 -7.70 4.21 4.36
N SER A 41 -8.29 5.11 5.16
CA SER A 41 -9.52 5.83 4.86
C SER A 41 -9.42 6.69 3.59
N LEU A 42 -8.24 7.19 3.22
CA LEU A 42 -8.00 7.90 1.93
C LEU A 42 -8.35 7.07 0.70
N LEU A 43 -8.39 5.73 0.85
CA LEU A 43 -8.72 4.83 -0.25
C LEU A 43 -10.23 4.68 -0.46
N ARG A 44 -11.07 5.17 0.46
CA ARG A 44 -12.54 5.09 0.36
C ARG A 44 -13.10 5.96 -0.77
N ASP A 45 -12.34 6.96 -1.22
CA ASP A 45 -12.73 7.82 -2.36
C ASP A 45 -12.69 7.08 -3.71
N ALA A 46 -12.17 5.85 -3.75
CA ALA A 46 -12.20 4.98 -4.93
C ALA A 46 -13.55 4.24 -5.14
N ASN A 47 -14.53 4.44 -4.24
CA ASN A 47 -15.80 3.72 -4.25
C ASN A 47 -16.67 4.08 -5.46
N GLY A 48 -16.59 3.28 -6.51
CA GLY A 48 -17.39 3.42 -7.74
C GLY A 48 -16.92 2.54 -8.90
N ASP A 49 -15.66 2.09 -8.89
CA ASP A 49 -15.11 1.16 -9.88
C ASP A 49 -14.37 0.00 -9.20
N ASP A 50 -14.93 -1.21 -9.29
CA ASP A 50 -14.42 -2.43 -8.64
C ASP A 50 -12.96 -2.74 -9.02
N HIS A 51 -12.50 -2.36 -10.22
CA HIS A 51 -11.12 -2.59 -10.61
C HIS A 51 -10.15 -1.64 -9.91
N LEU A 52 -10.52 -0.36 -9.75
CA LEU A 52 -9.70 0.59 -9.01
C LEU A 52 -9.60 0.18 -7.55
N ILE A 53 -10.73 -0.17 -6.93
CA ILE A 53 -10.79 -0.66 -5.54
C ILE A 53 -9.88 -1.89 -5.38
N SER A 54 -9.99 -2.87 -6.28
CA SER A 54 -9.17 -4.07 -6.25
C SER A 54 -7.67 -3.76 -6.33
N ARG A 55 -7.25 -2.88 -7.25
CA ARG A 55 -5.84 -2.49 -7.44
C ARG A 55 -5.28 -1.70 -6.26
N VAL A 56 -6.08 -0.79 -5.70
CA VAL A 56 -5.73 -0.01 -4.53
C VAL A 56 -5.58 -0.90 -3.30
N ASN A 57 -6.49 -1.87 -3.11
CA ASN A 57 -6.38 -2.87 -2.04
C ASN A 57 -5.16 -3.78 -2.22
N ALA A 58 -4.85 -4.18 -3.47
CA ALA A 58 -3.65 -4.95 -3.77
C ALA A 58 -2.37 -4.18 -3.43
N LEU A 59 -2.30 -2.88 -3.77
CA LEU A 59 -1.18 -2.00 -3.40
C LEU A 59 -1.04 -1.91 -1.88
N LYS A 60 -2.14 -1.70 -1.14
CA LYS A 60 -2.13 -1.67 0.33
C LYS A 60 -1.56 -2.98 0.90
N ALA A 61 -2.02 -4.13 0.42
CA ALA A 61 -1.53 -5.44 0.88
C ALA A 61 -0.05 -5.66 0.56
N ALA A 62 0.41 -5.20 -0.61
CA ALA A 62 1.82 -5.25 -0.99
C ALA A 62 2.69 -4.36 -0.09
N LEU A 63 2.27 -3.13 0.20
CA LEU A 63 2.94 -2.23 1.13
C LEU A 63 3.06 -2.83 2.54
N GLN A 64 1.99 -3.47 3.02
CA GLN A 64 1.96 -4.15 4.32
C GLN A 64 2.94 -5.33 4.40
N THR A 65 3.25 -5.98 3.27
CA THR A 65 4.04 -7.22 3.27
C THR A 65 5.49 -6.99 2.89
N TYR A 66 5.74 -6.21 1.84
CA TYR A 66 7.07 -5.96 1.30
C TYR A 66 7.69 -4.65 1.81
N GLY A 67 6.87 -3.78 2.42
CA GLY A 67 7.32 -2.50 2.92
C GLY A 67 7.26 -1.37 1.89
N PRO A 68 7.79 -0.18 2.24
CA PRO A 68 7.52 1.07 1.54
C PRO A 68 8.35 1.29 0.28
N THR A 69 9.44 0.52 0.10
CA THR A 69 10.46 0.73 -0.94
C THR A 69 10.89 -0.59 -1.60
N SER A 70 9.98 -1.54 -1.75
CA SER A 70 10.29 -2.84 -2.38
C SER A 70 10.10 -2.78 -3.89
N ASP A 71 11.03 -3.40 -4.62
CA ASP A 71 10.92 -3.60 -6.08
C ASP A 71 9.75 -4.53 -6.47
N GLN A 72 9.17 -5.25 -5.49
CA GLN A 72 7.96 -6.05 -5.67
C GLN A 72 6.67 -5.20 -5.69
N LEU A 73 6.77 -3.90 -5.41
CA LEU A 73 5.62 -3.00 -5.45
C LEU A 73 5.30 -2.60 -6.92
N PRO A 74 4.03 -2.69 -7.34
CA PRO A 74 3.64 -2.35 -8.70
C PRO A 74 3.81 -0.85 -8.96
N ASN A 75 4.61 -0.51 -9.98
CA ASN A 75 4.81 0.86 -10.47
C ASN A 75 5.24 1.85 -9.36
N PHE A 76 6.08 1.38 -8.44
CA PHE A 76 6.70 2.17 -7.38
C PHE A 76 7.66 3.21 -7.94
N ARG A 77 7.63 4.42 -7.36
CA ARG A 77 8.56 5.50 -7.68
C ARG A 77 8.87 6.34 -6.45
N HIS A 78 10.08 6.88 -6.40
CA HIS A 78 10.40 8.00 -5.51
C HIS A 78 9.77 9.28 -6.05
N ASN A 79 9.33 10.15 -5.14
CA ASN A 79 9.03 11.52 -5.52
C ASN A 79 10.34 12.31 -5.81
N THR A 80 10.23 13.51 -6.37
CA THR A 80 11.34 14.33 -6.85
C THR A 80 11.72 15.43 -5.85
N GLY A 81 12.83 16.13 -6.11
CA GLY A 81 13.25 17.28 -5.32
C GLY A 81 13.50 16.94 -3.84
N LYS A 82 13.04 17.82 -2.93
CA LYS A 82 13.22 17.65 -1.48
C LYS A 82 12.32 16.56 -0.88
N ALA A 83 11.39 16.00 -1.65
CA ALA A 83 10.58 14.85 -1.24
C ALA A 83 11.26 13.51 -1.54
N LYS A 84 12.32 13.50 -2.38
CA LYS A 84 13.02 12.26 -2.76
C LYS A 84 13.57 11.54 -1.54
N GLY A 85 13.24 10.25 -1.41
CA GLY A 85 13.65 9.41 -0.28
C GLY A 85 12.77 9.54 0.97
N HIS A 86 11.82 10.48 0.98
CA HIS A 86 10.90 10.71 2.09
C HIS A 86 9.44 10.45 1.73
N ILE A 87 9.06 10.77 0.49
CA ILE A 87 7.74 10.51 -0.08
C ILE A 87 7.90 9.58 -1.27
N PHE A 88 7.00 8.60 -1.33
CA PHE A 88 6.95 7.59 -2.36
C PHE A 88 5.55 7.59 -2.98
N HIS A 89 5.46 7.14 -4.23
CA HIS A 89 4.17 6.99 -4.88
C HIS A 89 4.11 5.75 -5.75
N GLY A 90 2.87 5.34 -6.01
CA GLY A 90 2.52 4.27 -6.93
C GLY A 90 1.29 4.66 -7.74
N HIS A 91 1.03 3.91 -8.80
CA HIS A 91 -0.08 4.19 -9.69
C HIS A 91 -1.07 3.01 -9.71
N ALA A 92 -2.36 3.33 -9.65
CA ALA A 92 -3.45 2.39 -9.86
C ALA A 92 -4.28 2.87 -11.05
N ASN A 93 -4.28 2.10 -12.14
CA ASN A 93 -5.09 2.45 -13.30
C ASN A 93 -6.54 2.03 -13.07
N ASN A 94 -7.48 2.84 -13.54
CA ASN A 94 -8.89 2.54 -13.54
C ASN A 94 -9.32 1.83 -14.84
N SER A 95 -10.53 1.26 -14.87
CA SER A 95 -11.08 0.54 -16.03
C SER A 95 -11.24 1.42 -17.27
N ASN A 96 -11.62 2.68 -17.04
CA ASN A 96 -11.77 3.70 -18.08
C ASN A 96 -10.42 4.26 -18.59
N GLY A 97 -9.29 3.79 -18.05
CA GLY A 97 -7.95 4.25 -18.41
C GLY A 97 -7.42 5.44 -17.61
N THR A 98 -8.20 6.01 -16.69
CA THR A 98 -7.74 7.05 -15.76
C THR A 98 -6.69 6.47 -14.81
N THR A 99 -5.56 7.14 -14.64
CA THR A 99 -4.53 6.74 -13.67
C THR A 99 -4.75 7.46 -12.34
N TYR A 100 -4.79 6.71 -11.24
CA TYR A 100 -4.77 7.25 -9.90
C TYR A 100 -3.37 7.13 -9.30
N VAL A 101 -3.01 8.11 -8.48
CA VAL A 101 -1.78 8.18 -7.71
C VAL A 101 -2.12 7.89 -6.26
N VAL A 102 -1.28 7.06 -5.62
CA VAL A 102 -1.29 6.85 -4.17
C VAL A 102 0.07 7.30 -3.66
N GLU A 103 0.13 8.28 -2.75
CA GLU A 103 1.35 8.72 -2.09
C GLU A 103 1.41 8.19 -0.65
N TRP A 104 2.60 7.80 -0.21
CA TRP A 104 2.87 7.39 1.17
C TRP A 104 4.22 7.87 1.68
N ALA A 105 4.33 7.89 3.01
CA ALA A 105 5.55 8.26 3.73
C ALA A 105 5.80 7.27 4.89
N VAL A 106 7.07 6.99 5.17
CA VAL A 106 7.45 6.21 6.35
C VAL A 106 7.47 7.13 7.56
N LEU A 107 6.73 6.78 8.61
CA LEU A 107 6.67 7.54 9.86
C LEU A 107 7.67 7.01 10.90
N CYS A 108 7.88 5.69 10.94
CA CYS A 108 8.84 5.07 11.84
C CYS A 108 9.36 3.75 11.25
N TYR A 109 10.64 3.70 10.87
CA TYR A 109 11.27 2.49 10.33
C TYR A 109 11.35 1.37 11.36
N GLU A 110 11.80 1.68 12.58
CA GLU A 110 11.94 0.71 13.68
C GLU A 110 10.63 -0.02 13.97
N LYS A 111 9.52 0.73 14.00
CA LYS A 111 8.18 0.19 14.26
C LYS A 111 7.44 -0.25 12.99
N ARG A 112 8.06 -0.10 11.80
CA ARG A 112 7.46 -0.34 10.47
C ARG A 112 6.11 0.34 10.28
N ILE A 113 6.03 1.61 10.62
CA ILE A 113 4.82 2.41 10.46
C ILE A 113 5.00 3.34 9.27
N MET A 114 4.03 3.29 8.35
CA MET A 114 3.89 4.23 7.24
C MET A 114 2.46 4.78 7.21
N ALA A 115 2.26 5.88 6.50
CA ALA A 115 0.94 6.45 6.27
C ALA A 115 0.75 6.74 4.79
N LEU A 116 -0.49 6.53 4.32
CA LEU A 116 -0.94 7.14 3.08
C LEU A 116 -1.12 8.64 3.33
N VAL A 117 -0.55 9.46 2.45
CA VAL A 117 -0.51 10.93 2.59
C VAL A 117 -1.23 11.64 1.45
N GLY A 118 -1.64 10.91 0.42
CA GLY A 118 -2.53 11.43 -0.59
C GLY A 118 -3.00 10.37 -1.59
N PHE A 119 -4.14 10.66 -2.20
CA PHE A 119 -4.78 9.82 -3.20
C PHE A 119 -5.55 10.72 -4.19
N GLY A 120 -5.49 10.43 -5.48
CA GLY A 120 -6.25 11.20 -6.48
C GLY A 120 -5.88 10.85 -7.92
N THR A 121 -6.52 11.49 -8.89
CA THR A 121 -6.24 11.26 -10.32
C THR A 121 -4.93 11.94 -10.72
N HIS A 122 -4.08 11.23 -11.48
CA HIS A 122 -2.77 11.72 -11.91
C HIS A 122 -2.83 13.07 -12.63
N GLU A 123 -3.89 13.34 -13.38
CA GLU A 123 -4.10 14.59 -14.12
C GLU A 123 -4.22 15.82 -13.19
N ASN A 124 -4.80 15.64 -12.00
CA ASN A 124 -5.09 16.73 -11.07
C ASN A 124 -4.27 16.61 -9.77
N TYR A 125 -3.44 15.57 -9.65
CA TYR A 125 -2.72 15.29 -8.43
C TYR A 125 -1.53 16.24 -8.25
N ARG A 126 -1.50 16.93 -7.10
CA ARG A 126 -0.37 17.79 -6.74
C ARG A 126 0.61 17.02 -5.87
N PHE A 127 1.64 16.48 -6.49
CA PHE A 127 2.71 15.77 -5.80
C PHE A 127 3.38 16.65 -4.75
N ARG A 128 3.60 16.07 -3.56
CA ARG A 128 4.31 16.77 -2.48
C ARG A 128 5.75 17.05 -2.91
N GLN A 129 6.24 18.27 -2.65
CA GLN A 129 7.60 18.66 -2.99
C GLN A 129 8.58 18.54 -1.82
N THR A 130 8.06 18.28 -0.62
CA THR A 130 8.82 18.08 0.61
C THR A 130 8.32 16.86 1.38
N GLY A 131 9.18 16.30 2.24
CA GLY A 131 8.76 15.32 3.25
C GLY A 131 7.70 15.87 4.21
N LEU A 132 7.16 14.98 5.04
CA LEU A 132 6.28 15.37 6.14
C LEU A 132 7.08 16.17 7.19
N SER A 133 6.50 17.24 7.69
CA SER A 133 7.02 17.91 8.89
C SER A 133 6.86 17.02 10.13
N THR A 134 7.64 17.28 11.17
CA THR A 134 7.53 16.58 12.46
C THR A 134 6.13 16.67 13.04
N THR A 135 5.48 17.83 12.93
CA THR A 135 4.12 18.06 13.42
C THR A 135 3.10 17.22 12.65
N GLU A 136 3.19 17.18 11.31
CA GLU A 136 2.32 16.33 10.50
C GLU A 136 2.51 14.86 10.84
N ALA A 137 3.75 14.38 10.88
CA ALA A 137 4.06 12.99 11.20
C ALA A 137 3.53 12.59 12.59
N LYS A 138 3.70 13.46 13.59
CA LYS A 138 3.15 13.26 14.95
C LYS A 138 1.63 13.20 14.93
N GLY A 139 0.97 14.13 14.25
CA GLY A 139 -0.50 14.16 14.13
C GLY A 139 -1.06 12.88 13.49
N LEU A 140 -0.36 12.31 12.50
CA LEU A 140 -0.74 11.05 11.87
C LEU A 140 -0.63 9.84 12.81
N LEU A 141 0.39 9.79 13.66
CA LEU A 141 0.59 8.71 14.63
C LEU A 141 -0.39 8.77 15.81
N GLU A 142 -0.74 9.99 16.23
CA GLU A 142 -1.49 10.20 17.48
C GLU A 142 -3.01 10.22 17.31
N ASN A 143 -3.50 10.30 16.06
CA ASN A 143 -4.94 10.29 15.81
C ASN A 143 -5.59 8.97 16.25
N LEU A 144 -6.87 9.03 16.62
CA LEU A 144 -7.59 7.91 17.22
C LEU A 144 -7.73 6.70 16.28
N GLU A 145 -7.93 6.94 14.98
CA GLU A 145 -8.05 5.88 13.98
C GLU A 145 -6.73 5.10 13.84
N SER A 146 -5.61 5.82 13.76
CA SER A 146 -4.27 5.27 13.67
C SER A 146 -3.92 4.42 14.88
N LYS A 147 -4.24 4.88 16.10
CA LYS A 147 -4.05 4.09 17.33
C LYS A 147 -4.80 2.76 17.28
N LYS A 148 -6.09 2.80 16.92
CA LYS A 148 -6.91 1.58 16.77
C LYS A 148 -6.33 0.61 15.73
N ILE A 149 -5.86 1.12 14.59
CA ILE A 149 -5.23 0.31 13.55
C ILE A 149 -3.96 -0.36 14.10
N MET A 150 -3.08 0.40 14.76
CA MET A 150 -1.84 -0.13 15.34
C MET A 150 -2.11 -1.23 16.37
N ASP A 151 -3.06 -1.02 17.28
CA ASP A 151 -3.44 -2.01 18.29
C ASP A 151 -3.97 -3.30 17.64
N HIS A 152 -4.84 -3.17 16.63
CA HIS A 152 -5.38 -4.32 15.90
C HIS A 152 -4.28 -5.10 15.15
N VAL A 153 -3.34 -4.40 14.52
CA VAL A 153 -2.21 -5.03 13.83
C VAL A 153 -1.31 -5.78 14.81
N ALA A 154 -1.05 -5.22 16.00
CA ALA A 154 -0.27 -5.89 17.03
C ALA A 154 -0.91 -7.24 17.44
N ILE A 155 -2.23 -7.27 17.60
CA ILE A 155 -2.99 -8.50 17.89
C ILE A 155 -2.81 -9.52 16.75
N LYS A 156 -2.96 -9.10 15.49
CA LYS A 156 -2.81 -9.98 14.32
C LYS A 156 -1.41 -10.56 14.17
N ILE A 157 -0.38 -9.79 14.49
CA ILE A 157 1.01 -10.27 14.49
C ILE A 157 1.20 -11.35 15.57
N ALA A 158 0.65 -11.15 16.77
CA ALA A 158 0.73 -12.14 17.84
C ALA A 158 0.03 -13.46 17.45
N GLU A 159 -1.15 -13.37 16.83
CA GLU A 159 -1.87 -14.53 16.28
C GLU A 159 -1.04 -15.27 15.21
N ALA A 160 -0.43 -14.54 14.28
CA ALA A 160 0.40 -15.09 13.21
C ALA A 160 1.63 -15.84 13.78
N LYS A 161 2.32 -15.25 14.75
CA LYS A 161 3.46 -15.89 15.44
C LYS A 161 3.06 -17.20 16.12
N LYS A 162 1.92 -17.22 16.81
CA LYS A 162 1.37 -18.43 17.46
C LYS A 162 1.02 -19.52 16.45
N LYS A 163 0.53 -19.15 15.26
CA LYS A 163 0.21 -20.09 14.19
C LYS A 163 1.47 -20.67 13.55
N ALA A 164 2.49 -19.84 13.32
CA ALA A 164 3.77 -20.26 12.75
C ALA A 164 4.50 -21.26 13.68
N SER A 165 4.54 -21.00 14.99
CA SER A 165 5.17 -21.90 15.96
C SER A 165 4.51 -23.29 16.00
N ARG A 166 3.17 -23.35 15.97
CA ARG A 166 2.41 -24.62 15.89
C ARG A 166 2.73 -25.42 14.63
N THR A 167 2.88 -24.74 13.49
CA THR A 167 3.16 -25.39 12.20
C THR A 167 4.57 -25.97 12.18
N ASN A 168 5.55 -25.28 12.76
CA ASN A 168 6.92 -25.78 12.88
C ASN A 168 7.04 -26.95 13.87
N LEU A 169 6.28 -26.94 14.98
CA LEU A 169 6.22 -28.07 15.90
C LEU A 169 5.72 -29.35 15.20
N LEU A 170 4.68 -29.24 14.36
CA LEU A 170 4.16 -30.39 13.61
C LEU A 170 5.16 -30.91 12.57
N ARG A 171 5.97 -30.04 11.94
CA ARG A 171 6.99 -30.45 10.97
C ARG A 171 8.20 -31.16 11.58
N ASN A 172 8.47 -30.95 12.87
CA ASN A 172 9.58 -31.61 13.57
C ASN A 172 9.18 -32.96 14.22
N HIS A 173 7.91 -33.35 14.12
CA HIS A 173 7.37 -34.61 14.65
C HIS A 173 7.05 -35.65 13.56
N TYR A 174 7.34 -35.33 12.31
CA TYR A 174 7.35 -36.24 11.15
C TYR A 174 8.76 -36.27 10.55
#